data_AF-A0A957M431-F1
#
_entry.id   AF-A0A957M431-F1
#
_cell.length_a   1.000
_cell.length_b   1.000
_cell.length_c   1.000
_cell.angle_alpha   90.00
_cell.angle_beta   90.00
_cell.angle_gamma   90.00
#
_symmetry.space_group_name_H-M   'P 1'
#
loop_
_entity.id
_entity.type
_entity.pdbx_description
1 polymer ?
#
loop_
_entity_poly.entity_id
_entity_poly.type
_entity_poly.pdbx_seq_one_letter_code
_entity_poly.pdbx_strand_id
1 'polypeptide(L)'
;MTDEIRVVYEDMEAMSRAFNQGGETLEDVMQEMQSIANTLEDGALLGDGGEAFTDAIRSRLSPAISRLIDKFRELDGDVQAAAAYARQADQKAKGYF
;
A
#
# COMPACT_ATOMS: atom_id res chain seq x y z
N MET A 1 28.12 -17.44 0.08
CA MET A 1 26.92 -18.23 -0.27
C MET A 1 26.03 -17.28 -1.04
N THR A 2 25.97 -17.44 -2.36
CA THR A 2 25.03 -16.67 -3.17
C THR A 2 23.69 -17.32 -2.91
N ASP A 3 22.80 -16.67 -2.16
CA ASP A 3 21.43 -17.13 -2.04
C ASP A 3 20.87 -17.21 -3.46
N GLU A 4 20.60 -18.43 -3.91
CA GLU A 4 20.00 -18.68 -5.20
C GLU A 4 18.58 -18.14 -5.09
N ILE A 5 18.37 -16.90 -5.57
CA ILE A 5 17.04 -16.28 -5.60
C ILE A 5 16.20 -17.09 -6.56
N ARG A 6 15.48 -18.08 -6.03
CA ARG A 6 14.51 -18.87 -6.76
C ARG A 6 13.24 -18.07 -6.86
N VAL A 7 13.02 -17.51 -8.04
CA VAL A 7 11.81 -16.76 -8.32
C VAL A 7 10.64 -17.72 -8.47
N VAL A 8 9.72 -17.67 -7.51
CA VAL A 8 8.41 -18.32 -7.63
C VAL A 8 7.45 -17.27 -8.19
N TYR A 9 7.24 -17.32 -9.51
CA TYR A 9 6.43 -16.33 -10.21
C TYR A 9 5.00 -16.22 -9.66
N GLU A 10 4.41 -17.35 -9.24
CA GLU A 10 3.07 -17.39 -8.63
C GLU A 10 3.02 -16.60 -7.32
N ASP A 11 4.06 -16.71 -6.48
CA ASP A 11 4.16 -15.98 -5.21
C ASP A 11 4.33 -14.48 -5.45
N MET A 12 5.10 -14.09 -6.47
CA MET A 12 5.24 -12.68 -6.86
C MET A 12 3.91 -12.09 -7.35
N GLU A 13 3.18 -12.83 -8.18
CA GLU A 13 1.85 -12.40 -8.64
C GLU A 13 0.85 -12.33 -7.47
N ALA A 14 0.90 -13.27 -6.53
CA ALA A 14 0.09 -13.23 -5.33
C ALA A 14 0.43 -12.02 -4.44
N MET A 15 1.71 -11.71 -4.29
CA MET A 15 2.20 -10.56 -3.52
C MET A 15 1.76 -9.24 -4.17
N SER A 16 1.90 -9.11 -5.49
CA SER A 16 1.41 -7.95 -6.26
C SER A 16 -0.10 -7.74 -6.06
N ARG A 17 -0.91 -8.81 -6.14
CA ARG A 17 -2.36 -8.73 -5.85
C ARG A 17 -2.63 -8.27 -4.41
N ALA A 18 -1.90 -8.80 -3.44
CA ALA A 18 -2.06 -8.43 -2.03
C ALA A 18 -1.73 -6.95 -1.78
N PHE A 19 -0.68 -6.41 -2.42
CA PHE A 19 -0.35 -4.98 -2.30
C PHE A 19 -1.40 -4.09 -2.97
N ASN A 20 -1.92 -4.47 -4.13
CA ASN A 20 -3.00 -3.71 -4.76
C ASN A 20 -4.26 -3.69 -3.89
N GLN A 21 -4.72 -4.86 -3.44
CA GLN A 21 -5.93 -4.98 -2.61
C GLN A 21 -5.75 -4.29 -1.24
N GLY A 22 -4.56 -4.36 -0.66
CA GLY A 22 -4.24 -3.64 0.58
C GLY A 22 -4.24 -2.12 0.39
N GLY A 23 -3.74 -1.63 -0.75
CA GLY A 23 -3.80 -0.22 -1.12
C GLY A 23 -5.23 0.29 -1.25
N GLU A 24 -6.09 -0.44 -1.95
CA GLU A 24 -7.53 -0.14 -2.07
C GLU A 24 -8.22 -0.11 -0.70
N THR A 25 -7.96 -1.12 0.14
CA THR A 25 -8.52 -1.17 1.50
C THR A 25 -8.12 0.05 2.33
N LEU A 26 -6.87 0.52 2.19
CA LEU A 26 -6.38 1.70 2.90
C LEU A 26 -6.99 3.00 2.35
N GLU A 27 -7.27 3.07 1.05
CA GLU A 27 -8.01 4.19 0.45
C GLU A 27 -9.43 4.28 1.02
N ASP A 28 -10.13 3.15 1.15
CA ASP A 28 -11.46 3.09 1.78
C ASP A 28 -11.40 3.55 3.24
N VAL A 29 -10.42 3.05 4.02
CA VAL A 29 -10.21 3.49 5.41
C VAL A 29 -9.95 4.99 5.49
N MET A 30 -9.16 5.55 4.57
CA MET A 30 -8.89 6.99 4.54
C MET A 30 -10.16 7.81 4.29
N GLN A 31 -11.02 7.35 3.38
CA GLN A 31 -12.30 8.00 3.09
C GLN A 31 -13.24 7.96 4.30
N GLU A 32 -13.34 6.80 4.96
CA GLU A 32 -14.15 6.64 6.18
C GLU A 32 -13.64 7.54 7.32
N MET A 33 -12.33 7.61 7.52
CA MET A 33 -11.75 8.51 8.52
C MET A 33 -12.07 9.98 8.24
N GLN A 34 -12.05 10.40 6.97
CA GLN A 34 -12.43 11.76 6.59
C GLN A 34 -13.93 12.01 6.82
N SER A 35 -14.78 11.03 6.53
CA SER A 35 -16.23 11.09 6.79
C SER A 35 -16.53 11.26 8.28
N ILE A 36 -15.85 10.50 9.13
CA ILE A 36 -15.95 10.61 10.59
C ILE A 36 -15.49 11.99 11.06
N ALA A 37 -14.35 12.49 10.57
CA ALA A 37 -13.83 13.80 10.93
C ALA A 37 -14.82 14.93 10.57
N ASN A 38 -15.43 14.87 9.37
CA ASN A 38 -16.43 15.85 8.94
C ASN A 38 -17.69 15.78 9.82
N THR A 39 -18.17 14.58 10.13
CA THR A 39 -19.34 14.39 11.00
C THR A 39 -19.11 14.97 12.41
N LEU A 40 -17.90 14.83 12.94
CA LEU A 40 -17.53 15.38 14.25
C LEU A 40 -17.40 16.90 14.22
N GLU A 41 -16.85 17.46 13.14
CA GLU A 41 -16.75 18.91 12.92
C GLU A 41 -18.14 19.57 12.74
N ASP A 42 -19.08 18.87 12.11
CA ASP A 42 -20.47 19.33 11.91
C ASP A 42 -21.34 19.28 13.19
N GLY A 43 -20.71 19.06 14.35
CA GLY A 43 -21.34 19.23 15.65
C GLY A 43 -21.83 17.94 16.31
N ALA A 44 -21.45 16.76 15.79
CA ALA A 44 -21.71 15.50 16.50
C ALA A 44 -20.94 15.41 17.84
N LEU A 45 -19.81 16.12 17.96
CA LEU A 45 -19.04 16.22 19.20
C LEU A 45 -18.49 17.64 19.37
N LEU A 46 -19.24 18.50 20.06
CA LEU A 46 -18.87 19.90 20.27
C LEU A 46 -17.92 20.06 21.48
N GLY A 47 -16.86 20.86 21.30
CA GLY A 47 -15.86 21.19 22.33
C GLY A 47 -14.48 20.59 22.08
N ASP A 48 -13.55 20.85 22.99
CA ASP A 48 -12.10 20.55 22.85
C ASP A 48 -11.80 19.09 22.46
N GLY A 49 -12.63 18.14 22.90
CA GLY A 49 -12.47 16.72 22.58
C GLY A 49 -12.78 16.38 21.12
N GLY A 50 -13.77 17.05 20.51
CA GLY A 50 -14.12 16.85 19.10
C GLY A 50 -13.09 17.51 18.20
N GLU A 51 -12.66 18.72 18.55
CA GLU A 51 -11.61 19.44 17.83
C GLU A 51 -10.28 18.68 17.86
N ALA A 52 -9.86 18.19 19.04
CA ALA A 52 -8.64 17.40 19.18
C ALA A 52 -8.69 16.08 18.39
N PHE A 53 -9.86 15.44 18.31
CA PHE A 53 -10.02 14.19 17.57
C PHE A 53 -10.02 14.43 16.05
N THR A 54 -10.75 15.44 15.57
CA THR A 54 -10.74 15.87 14.16
C THR A 54 -9.34 16.29 13.73
N ASP A 55 -8.62 17.03 14.57
CA ASP A 55 -7.22 17.40 14.32
C ASP A 55 -6.32 16.15 14.26
N ALA A 56 -6.45 15.21 15.20
CA ALA A 56 -5.65 13.98 15.19
C ALA A 56 -5.86 13.15 13.93
N ILE A 57 -7.11 13.08 13.44
CA ILE A 57 -7.42 12.40 12.17
C ILE A 57 -6.70 13.11 11.01
N ARG A 58 -6.91 14.42 10.87
CA ARG A 58 -6.44 15.18 9.70
C ARG A 58 -4.93 15.40 9.68
N SER A 59 -4.33 15.65 10.84
CA SER A 59 -2.91 16.03 10.94
C SER A 59 -1.97 14.83 11.07
N ARG A 60 -2.44 13.70 11.60
CA ARG A 60 -1.59 12.52 11.85
C ARG A 60 -2.03 11.28 11.11
N LEU A 61 -3.28 10.87 11.31
CA LEU A 61 -3.76 9.58 10.82
C LEU A 61 -3.88 9.55 9.29
N SER A 62 -4.60 10.49 8.68
CA SER A 62 -4.77 10.53 7.22
C SER A 62 -3.43 10.63 6.48
N PRO A 63 -2.47 11.48 6.89
CA PRO A 63 -1.13 11.49 6.30
C PRO A 63 -0.37 10.18 6.50
N ALA A 64 -0.56 9.49 7.63
CA ALA A 64 0.08 8.19 7.85
C ALA A 64 -0.50 7.09 6.95
N ILE A 65 -1.82 7.07 6.75
CA ILE A 65 -2.49 6.15 5.82
C ILE A 65 -2.03 6.43 4.39
N SER A 66 -1.96 7.70 3.97
CA SER A 66 -1.46 8.08 2.64
C SER A 66 -0.02 7.57 2.41
N ARG A 67 0.89 7.73 3.37
CA ARG A 67 2.26 7.18 3.26
C ARG A 67 2.28 5.66 3.16
N LEU A 68 1.34 4.98 3.84
CA LEU A 68 1.24 3.52 3.77
C LEU A 68 0.73 3.06 2.41
N ILE A 69 -0.28 3.74 1.83
CA ILE A 69 -0.76 3.50 0.46
C ILE A 69 0.39 3.66 -0.54
N ASP A 70 1.16 4.74 -0.43
CA ASP A 70 2.30 4.98 -1.31
C ASP A 70 3.34 3.84 -1.21
N LYS A 71 3.57 3.31 0.00
CA LYS A 71 4.45 2.14 0.19
C LYS A 71 3.90 0.86 -0.40
N PHE A 72 2.58 0.63 -0.35
CA PHE A 72 1.98 -0.53 -1.00
C PHE A 72 2.15 -0.46 -2.52
N ARG A 73 1.96 0.72 -3.12
CA ARG A 73 2.17 0.95 -4.55
C ARG A 73 3.65 0.81 -4.96
N GLU A 74 4.56 1.31 -4.15
CA GLU A 74 6.02 1.14 -4.34
C GLU A 74 6.40 -0.34 -4.34
N LEU A 75 5.95 -1.10 -3.34
CA LEU A 75 6.25 -2.52 -3.22
C LEU A 75 5.65 -3.36 -4.36
N ASP A 76 4.44 -3.02 -4.85
CA ASP A 76 3.89 -3.65 -6.04
C ASP A 76 4.78 -3.41 -7.28
N GLY A 77 5.22 -2.17 -7.48
CA GLY A 77 6.14 -1.82 -8.56
C GLY A 77 7.46 -2.61 -8.48
N ASP A 78 8.04 -2.74 -7.29
CA ASP A 78 9.27 -3.51 -7.05
C ASP A 78 9.08 -4.99 -7.38
N VAL A 79 7.95 -5.59 -6.97
CA VAL A 79 7.63 -6.99 -7.26
C VAL A 79 7.47 -7.22 -8.76
N GLN A 80 6.74 -6.34 -9.46
CA GLN A 80 6.57 -6.42 -10.91
C GLN A 80 7.89 -6.27 -11.65
N ALA A 81 8.74 -5.33 -11.24
CA ALA A 81 10.06 -5.14 -11.82
C ALA A 81 10.93 -6.40 -11.62
N ALA A 82 10.98 -6.94 -10.41
CA ALA A 82 11.74 -8.15 -10.09
C ALA A 82 11.25 -9.36 -10.91
N ALA A 83 9.93 -9.54 -11.08
CA ALA A 83 9.36 -10.58 -11.92
C ALA A 83 9.76 -10.43 -13.40
N ALA A 84 9.76 -9.19 -13.91
CA ALA A 84 10.19 -8.90 -15.28
C ALA A 84 11.69 -9.19 -15.48
N TYR A 85 12.55 -8.79 -14.54
CA TYR A 85 13.99 -9.07 -14.57
C TYR A 85 14.25 -10.58 -14.58
N ALA A 86 13.54 -11.35 -13.74
CA ALA A 86 13.66 -12.80 -13.69
C ALA A 86 13.27 -13.47 -15.02
N ARG A 87 12.13 -13.06 -15.61
CA ARG A 87 11.69 -13.58 -16.92
C ARG A 87 12.71 -13.30 -18.02
N GLN A 88 13.30 -12.10 -18.05
CA GLN A 88 14.33 -11.74 -19.02
C GLN A 88 15.61 -12.57 -18.82
N ALA A 89 16.04 -12.79 -17.57
CA ALA A 89 17.19 -13.63 -17.26
C ALA A 89 16.97 -15.08 -17.72
N ASP A 90 15.80 -15.65 -17.46
CA ASP A 90 15.44 -17.00 -17.91
C ASP A 90 15.44 -17.14 -19.44
N GLN A 91 14.87 -16.16 -20.15
CA GLN A 91 14.87 -16.14 -21.62
C GLN A 91 16.29 -16.06 -22.19
N LYS A 92 17.13 -15.20 -21.60
CA LYS A 92 18.53 -15.06 -22.01
C LYS A 92 19.32 -16.34 -21.75
N ALA A 93 19.12 -16.98 -20.60
CA ALA A 93 19.74 -18.25 -20.26
C ALA A 93 19.36 -19.36 -21.25
N LYS A 94 18.08 -19.46 -21.64
CA LYS A 94 17.60 -20.40 -22.66
C LYS A 94 18.20 -20.19 -24.04
N GLY A 95 18.65 -18.97 -24.39
CA GLY A 95 19.31 -18.68 -25.66
C GLY A 95 20.78 -19.11 -25.73
N TYR A 96 21.38 -19.51 -24.61
CA TYR A 96 22.77 -19.99 -24.53
C TYR A 96 22.90 -21.52 -24.58
N PHE A 97 21.79 -22.25 -24.61
CA PHE A 97 21.72 -23.71 -24.72
C PHE A 97 20.87 -24.11 -25.94
#